data_AF-A0A6M3LHX1-F1
#
_entry.id   AF-A0A6M3LHX1-F1
#
_cell.length_a   1.000
_cell.length_b   1.000
_cell.length_c   1.000
_cell.angle_alpha   90.00
_cell.angle_beta   90.00
_cell.angle_gamma   90.00
#
_symmetry.space_group_name_H-M   'P 1'
#
loop_
_entity.id
_entity.type
_entity.pdbx_description
1 polymer ?
#
loop_
_entity_poly.entity_id
_entity_poly.type
_entity_poly.pdbx_seq_one_letter_code
_entity_poly.pdbx_strand_id
1 'polypeptide(L)'
;MNPEEKSEFGKGCVYCLLLFASHFGNDQWNEIMTRKSNEQYLTRKIRAWANGASDHLFELEIPKGNEELEETLLELAEKGLRMGHSFTDTLWTTKDLLKLRELTYKAGMLIDEGLRIEVSRGEWE
;
A
#
# COMPACT_ATOMS: atom_id res chain seq x y z
N MET A 1 -15.43 -17.85 -6.69
CA MET A 1 -16.27 -16.67 -6.44
C MET A 1 -17.42 -16.70 -7.40
N ASN A 2 -18.63 -16.51 -6.89
CA ASN A 2 -19.81 -16.36 -7.73
C ASN A 2 -19.72 -15.00 -8.43
N PRO A 3 -19.98 -14.86 -9.74
CA PRO A 3 -19.90 -13.57 -10.44
C PRO A 3 -20.81 -12.46 -9.88
N GLU A 4 -21.75 -12.83 -8.99
CA GLU A 4 -22.73 -11.94 -8.35
C GLU A 4 -22.28 -11.37 -7.00
N GLU A 5 -21.18 -11.86 -6.41
CA GLU A 5 -20.63 -11.30 -5.17
C GLU A 5 -19.92 -9.98 -5.50
N LYS A 6 -20.57 -8.86 -5.15
CA LYS A 6 -19.96 -7.53 -5.24
C LYS A 6 -18.81 -7.46 -4.25
N SER A 7 -17.65 -7.03 -4.73
CA SER A 7 -16.51 -6.72 -3.89
C SER A 7 -16.87 -5.64 -2.86
N GLU A 8 -16.50 -5.86 -1.60
CA GLU A 8 -16.64 -4.85 -0.53
C GLU A 8 -15.55 -3.77 -0.59
N PHE A 9 -14.40 -4.07 -1.20
CA PHE A 9 -13.19 -3.24 -1.13
C PHE A 9 -12.66 -2.76 -2.49
N GLY A 10 -13.29 -3.18 -3.59
CA GLY A 10 -12.77 -3.04 -4.94
C GLY A 10 -11.85 -4.20 -5.35
N LYS A 11 -11.85 -4.53 -6.65
CA LYS A 11 -11.02 -5.61 -7.21
C LYS A 11 -10.21 -5.13 -8.42
N GLY A 12 -8.98 -5.63 -8.54
CA GLY A 12 -8.12 -5.44 -9.71
C GLY A 12 -6.80 -4.75 -9.37
N CYS A 13 -5.77 -4.95 -10.19
CA CYS A 13 -4.41 -4.45 -9.93
C CYS A 13 -4.35 -2.93 -9.72
N VAL A 14 -4.61 -2.16 -10.78
CA VAL A 14 -4.48 -0.69 -10.78
C VAL A 14 -5.51 -0.06 -9.85
N TYR A 15 -6.75 -0.57 -9.84
CA TYR A 15 -7.82 0.00 -9.04
C TYR A 15 -7.51 -0.09 -7.54
N CYS A 16 -7.13 -1.28 -7.05
CA CYS A 16 -6.73 -1.46 -5.65
C CYS A 16 -5.48 -0.64 -5.29
N LEU A 17 -4.51 -0.53 -6.21
CA LEU A 17 -3.30 0.27 -6.00
C LEU A 17 -3.65 1.77 -5.82
N LEU A 18 -4.57 2.30 -6.63
CA LEU A 18 -5.03 3.69 -6.53
C LEU A 18 -5.83 3.93 -5.24
N LEU A 19 -6.72 3.00 -4.87
CA LEU A 19 -7.46 3.10 -3.62
C LEU A 19 -6.52 3.09 -2.42
N PHE A 20 -5.56 2.15 -2.36
CA PHE A 20 -4.53 2.14 -1.33
C PHE A 20 -3.72 3.45 -1.29
N ALA A 21 -3.28 3.94 -2.46
CA ALA A 21 -2.52 5.18 -2.57
C ALA A 21 -3.29 6.42 -2.07
N SER A 22 -4.62 6.41 -2.17
CA SER A 22 -5.46 7.53 -1.70
C SER A 22 -5.38 7.77 -0.19
N HIS A 23 -4.89 6.80 0.59
CA HIS A 23 -4.65 6.96 2.03
C HIS A 23 -3.36 7.72 2.34
N PHE A 24 -2.47 7.90 1.37
CA PHE A 24 -1.30 8.76 1.53
C PHE A 24 -1.72 10.22 1.52
N GLY A 25 -1.36 10.95 2.59
CA GLY A 25 -1.67 12.37 2.71
C GLY A 25 -3.03 12.70 3.34
N ASN A 26 -3.80 11.68 3.78
CA ASN A 26 -4.95 11.94 4.63
C ASN A 26 -4.53 12.47 6.02
N ASP A 27 -5.50 12.95 6.81
CA ASP A 27 -5.20 13.56 8.12
C ASP A 27 -4.42 12.63 9.06
N GLN A 28 -4.73 11.33 9.03
CA GLN A 28 -4.06 10.35 9.87
C GLN A 28 -2.61 10.09 9.42
N TRP A 29 -2.37 10.00 8.12
CA TRP A 29 -1.02 9.94 7.54
C TRP A 29 -0.21 11.17 7.97
N ASN A 30 -0.77 12.37 7.79
CA ASN A 30 -0.09 13.62 8.15
C ASN A 30 0.21 13.69 9.66
N GLU A 31 -0.72 13.21 10.49
CA GLU A 31 -0.51 13.10 11.94
C GLU A 31 0.70 12.19 12.26
N ILE A 32 0.73 10.99 11.68
CA ILE A 32 1.80 10.01 11.89
C ILE A 32 3.16 10.55 11.43
N MET A 33 3.19 11.25 10.29
CA MET A 33 4.43 11.70 9.67
C MET A 33 5.03 12.95 10.33
N THR A 34 4.22 13.75 11.03
CA THR A 34 4.67 15.03 11.60
C THR A 34 4.81 15.03 13.12
N ARG A 35 4.05 14.20 13.84
CA ARG A 35 4.05 14.19 15.30
C ARG A 35 5.16 13.30 15.85
N LYS A 36 5.93 13.86 16.80
CA LYS A 36 6.82 13.06 17.67
C LYS A 36 5.99 12.42 18.77
N SER A 37 6.09 11.10 18.89
CA SER A 37 5.45 10.33 19.96
C SER A 37 6.34 9.15 20.36
N ASN A 38 6.02 8.49 21.47
CA ASN A 38 6.64 7.20 21.79
C ASN A 38 6.26 6.12 20.75
N GLU A 39 7.07 5.06 20.68
CA GLU A 39 6.95 4.01 19.67
C GLU A 39 5.64 3.22 19.77
N GLN A 40 5.11 3.01 20.99
CA GLN A 40 3.86 2.28 21.17
C GLN A 40 2.66 3.08 20.64
N TYR A 41 2.60 4.38 20.94
CA TYR A 41 1.57 5.26 20.43
C TYR A 41 1.65 5.38 18.91
N LEU A 42 2.87 5.55 18.38
CA LEU A 42 3.11 5.60 16.94
C LEU A 42 2.62 4.32 16.28
N THR A 43 3.06 3.15 16.78
CA THR A 43 2.62 1.85 16.28
C THR A 43 1.10 1.71 16.25
N ARG A 44 0.38 2.15 17.29
CA ARG A 44 -1.09 2.12 17.31
C ARG A 44 -1.71 2.98 16.22
N LYS A 45 -1.17 4.18 15.98
CA LYS A 45 -1.64 5.08 14.92
C LYS A 45 -1.37 4.51 13.53
N ILE A 46 -0.18 3.93 13.34
CA ILE A 46 0.21 3.25 12.10
C ILE A 46 -0.72 2.08 11.81
N ARG A 47 -0.97 1.20 12.79
CA ARG A 47 -1.90 0.07 12.63
C ARG A 47 -3.31 0.53 12.27
N ALA A 48 -3.81 1.57 12.93
CA ALA A 48 -5.14 2.10 12.62
C ALA A 48 -5.20 2.67 11.19
N TRP A 49 -4.14 3.34 10.72
CA TRP A 49 -4.07 3.82 9.33
C TRP A 49 -4.02 2.63 8.37
N ALA A 50 -3.15 1.67 8.65
CA ALA A 50 -2.94 0.50 7.80
C ALA A 50 -4.19 -0.35 7.72
N ASN A 51 -4.94 -0.51 8.82
CA ASN A 51 -6.18 -1.27 8.86
C ASN A 51 -7.23 -0.75 7.87
N GLY A 52 -7.37 0.58 7.73
CA GLY A 52 -8.27 1.15 6.72
C GLY A 52 -7.67 1.16 5.32
N ALA A 53 -6.36 1.38 5.20
CA ALA A 53 -5.70 1.46 3.89
C ALA A 53 -5.59 0.10 3.20
N SER A 54 -5.14 -0.93 3.93
CA SER A 54 -4.82 -2.24 3.35
C SER A 54 -6.02 -3.15 3.12
N ASP A 55 -7.23 -2.73 3.47
CA ASP A 55 -8.48 -3.37 3.03
C ASP A 55 -8.51 -3.54 1.50
N HIS A 56 -7.99 -2.56 0.76
CA HIS A 56 -7.89 -2.61 -0.70
C HIS A 56 -6.87 -3.62 -1.22
N LEU A 57 -6.00 -4.17 -0.37
CA LEU A 57 -4.99 -5.15 -0.75
C LEU A 57 -5.49 -6.60 -0.67
N PHE A 58 -6.66 -6.87 -0.05
CA PHE A 58 -7.23 -8.23 -0.02
C PHE A 58 -7.62 -8.75 -1.40
N GLU A 59 -8.07 -7.86 -2.27
CA GLU A 59 -8.53 -8.19 -3.63
C GLU A 59 -7.62 -7.60 -4.72
N LEU A 60 -6.38 -7.26 -4.33
CA LEU A 60 -5.33 -6.88 -5.27
C LEU A 60 -5.04 -8.05 -6.20
N GLU A 61 -5.34 -7.89 -7.49
CA GLU A 61 -4.97 -8.88 -8.50
C GLU A 61 -3.53 -8.62 -8.96
N ILE A 62 -2.69 -9.65 -8.87
CA ILE A 62 -1.29 -9.57 -9.28
C ILE A 62 -1.19 -10.06 -10.74
N PRO A 63 -0.87 -9.17 -11.71
CA PRO A 63 -0.74 -9.56 -13.11
C PRO A 63 0.51 -10.42 -13.29
N LYS A 64 0.44 -11.41 -14.18
CA LYS A 64 1.57 -12.28 -14.50
C LYS A 64 2.39 -11.75 -15.67
N GLY A 65 3.67 -12.12 -15.71
CA GLY A 65 4.57 -11.89 -16.84
C GLY A 65 5.56 -10.74 -16.65
N ASN A 66 5.55 -10.08 -15.49
CA ASN A 66 6.59 -9.16 -15.07
C ASN A 66 6.96 -9.52 -13.63
N GLU A 67 8.04 -10.29 -13.46
CA GLU A 67 8.47 -10.83 -12.17
C GLU A 67 8.72 -9.72 -11.13
N GLU A 68 9.31 -8.60 -11.54
CA GLU A 68 9.58 -7.49 -10.62
C GLU A 68 8.29 -6.80 -10.16
N LEU A 69 7.29 -6.66 -11.03
CA LEU A 69 5.97 -6.15 -10.66
C LEU A 69 5.25 -7.13 -9.72
N GLU A 70 5.31 -8.42 -10.04
CA GLU A 70 4.72 -9.48 -9.22
C GLU A 70 5.28 -9.45 -7.79
N GLU A 71 6.60 -9.44 -7.65
CA GLU A 71 7.29 -9.36 -6.36
C GLU A 71 6.97 -8.07 -5.61
N THR A 72 6.95 -6.93 -6.31
CA THR A 72 6.65 -5.62 -5.70
C THR A 72 5.23 -5.56 -5.13
N LEU A 73 4.24 -6.07 -5.87
CA LEU A 73 2.84 -6.11 -5.44
C LEU A 73 2.63 -7.12 -4.30
N LEU A 74 3.31 -8.28 -4.35
CA LEU A 74 3.29 -9.26 -3.27
C LEU A 74 3.87 -8.67 -1.98
N GLU A 75 5.03 -8.01 -2.05
CA GLU A 75 5.66 -7.38 -0.89
C GLU A 75 4.75 -6.27 -0.31
N LEU A 76 4.13 -5.46 -1.17
CA LEU A 76 3.17 -4.43 -0.77
C LEU A 76 1.98 -5.04 -0.03
N ALA A 77 1.34 -6.06 -0.61
CA ALA A 77 0.20 -6.76 -0.02
C ALA A 77 0.57 -7.40 1.32
N GLU A 78 1.66 -8.17 1.37
CA GLU A 78 2.11 -8.85 2.58
C GLU A 78 2.38 -7.85 3.71
N LYS A 79 3.17 -6.80 3.45
CA LYS A 79 3.50 -5.79 4.47
C LYS A 79 2.28 -5.00 4.90
N GLY A 80 1.46 -4.55 3.96
CA GLY A 80 0.26 -3.75 4.25
C GLY A 80 -0.75 -4.53 5.08
N LEU A 81 -1.02 -5.78 4.70
CA LEU A 81 -1.94 -6.66 5.42
C LEU A 81 -1.38 -7.08 6.78
N ARG A 82 -0.07 -7.35 6.87
CA ARG A 82 0.59 -7.63 8.15
C ARG A 82 0.53 -6.44 9.11
N MET A 83 0.67 -5.23 8.58
CA MET A 83 0.62 -4.01 9.37
C MET A 83 -0.79 -3.68 9.87
N GLY A 84 -1.81 -3.86 9.02
CA GLY A 84 -3.20 -3.48 9.31
C GLY A 84 -4.04 -4.56 9.99
N HIS A 85 -3.78 -5.84 9.73
CA HIS A 85 -4.70 -6.93 10.06
C HIS A 85 -4.07 -8.10 10.84
N SER A 86 -2.77 -8.06 11.15
CA SER A 86 -2.15 -9.10 11.99
C SER A 86 -2.10 -8.74 13.47
N PHE A 87 -2.40 -9.71 14.32
CA PHE A 87 -2.24 -9.60 15.78
C PHE A 87 -0.80 -9.91 16.19
N THR A 88 0.13 -9.00 15.90
CA THR A 88 1.55 -9.13 16.28
C THR A 88 1.94 -8.14 17.37
N ASP A 89 3.09 -8.37 18.01
CA ASP A 89 3.76 -7.40 18.91
C ASP A 89 4.76 -6.50 18.17
N THR A 90 4.76 -6.53 16.84
CA THR A 90 5.69 -5.74 16.03
C THR A 90 5.45 -4.24 16.24
N LEU A 91 6.51 -3.52 16.61
CA LEU A 91 6.53 -2.07 16.60
C LEU A 91 6.76 -1.58 15.17
N TRP A 92 5.93 -0.64 14.73
CA TRP A 92 6.00 -0.05 13.40
C TRP A 92 6.52 1.39 13.50
N THR A 93 7.24 1.80 12.47
CA THR A 93 7.86 3.12 12.36
C THR A 93 7.38 3.86 11.12
N THR A 94 7.65 5.16 11.06
CA THR A 94 7.40 5.94 9.84
C THR A 94 8.20 5.43 8.64
N LYS A 95 9.32 4.75 8.85
CA LYS A 95 10.09 4.11 7.76
C LYS A 95 9.31 2.95 7.14
N ASP A 96 8.58 2.18 7.93
CA ASP A 96 7.76 1.07 7.43
C ASP A 96 6.62 1.58 6.55
N LEU A 97 5.97 2.68 6.95
CA LEU A 97 4.97 3.38 6.13
C LEU A 97 5.54 3.94 4.83
N LEU A 98 6.71 4.58 4.91
CA LEU A 98 7.40 5.11 3.74
C LEU A 98 7.77 3.98 2.77
N LYS A 99 8.09 2.78 3.27
CA LYS A 99 8.31 1.61 2.42
C LYS A 99 7.04 1.18 1.68
N LEU A 100 5.87 1.21 2.31
CA LEU A 100 4.60 0.94 1.60
C LEU A 100 4.36 1.94 0.48
N ARG A 101 4.66 3.23 0.72
CA ARG A 101 4.57 4.27 -0.32
C ARG A 101 5.54 4.04 -1.47
N GLU A 102 6.79 3.71 -1.15
CA GLU A 102 7.82 3.39 -2.14
C GLU A 102 7.40 2.20 -3.02
N LEU A 103 6.92 1.10 -2.42
CA LEU A 103 6.42 -0.07 -3.14
C LEU A 103 5.23 0.28 -4.04
N THR A 104 4.33 1.14 -3.56
CA THR A 104 3.18 1.61 -4.34
C THR A 104 3.60 2.38 -5.58
N TYR A 105 4.55 3.32 -5.44
CA TYR A 105 5.07 4.08 -6.58
C TYR A 105 5.88 3.19 -7.53
N LYS A 106 6.72 2.29 -6.99
CA LYS A 106 7.45 1.30 -7.78
C LYS A 106 6.50 0.45 -8.63
N ALA A 107 5.41 -0.05 -8.06
CA ALA A 107 4.40 -0.79 -8.79
C ALA A 107 3.77 0.04 -9.93
N GLY A 108 3.45 1.31 -9.67
CA GLY A 108 2.93 2.22 -10.69
C GLY A 108 3.88 2.39 -11.89
N MET A 109 5.17 2.62 -11.62
CA MET A 109 6.18 2.75 -12.68
C MET A 109 6.36 1.46 -13.48
N LEU A 110 6.39 0.31 -12.82
CA LEU A 110 6.50 -1.00 -13.48
C LEU A 110 5.28 -1.32 -14.35
N ILE A 111 4.09 -0.83 -13.97
CA ILE A 111 2.89 -0.92 -14.80
C ILE A 111 3.05 -0.08 -16.07
N ASP A 112 3.51 1.17 -15.95
CA ASP A 112 3.78 2.04 -17.10
C ASP A 112 4.83 1.44 -18.05
N GLU A 113 5.93 0.90 -17.51
CA GLU A 113 6.95 0.20 -18.28
C GLU A 113 6.38 -1.01 -19.04
N GLY A 114 5.51 -1.80 -18.37
CA GLY A 114 4.78 -2.91 -18.99
C GLY A 114 3.87 -2.47 -20.14
N LEU A 115 3.33 -1.25 -20.07
CA LEU A 115 2.55 -0.60 -21.11
C LEU A 115 3.42 0.10 -22.18
N ARG A 116 4.75 0.04 -22.04
CA ARG A 116 5.74 0.73 -22.89
C ARG A 116 5.58 2.26 -22.87
N ILE A 117 5.17 2.79 -21.72
CA ILE A 117 5.11 4.22 -21.44
C ILE A 117 6.43 4.60 -20.78
N GLU A 118 7.09 5.63 -21.31
CA GLU A 118 8.31 6.15 -20.72
C GLU A 118 8.00 6.85 -19.39
N VAL A 119 8.58 6.34 -18.31
CA VAL A 119 8.48 6.95 -16.98
C VAL A 119 9.54 8.03 -16.84
N SER A 120 9.11 9.26 -16.60
CA SER A 120 9.98 10.38 -16.24
C SER A 120 9.67 10.85 -14.83
N ARG A 121 10.65 10.79 -13.94
CA ARG A 121 10.51 11.24 -12.55
C ARG A 121 10.57 12.76 -12.46
N GLY A 122 9.76 13.31 -11.56
CA GLY A 122 9.78 14.74 -11.28
C GLY A 122 11.00 15.13 -10.44
N GLU A 123 11.45 16.39 -10.56
CA GLU A 123 12.57 16.92 -9.76
C GLU A 123 12.27 17.00 -8.25
N TRP A 124 10.98 16.95 -7.88
CA TRP A 124 10.49 17.14 -6.52
C TRP A 124 10.00 15.83 -5.88
N GLU A 125 10.30 14.69 -6.51
CA GLU A 125 9.97 13.35 -6.02
C GLU A 125 10.97 12.84 -4.95
#